data_AF-Q9RH70-F1
#
_entry.id   AF-Q9RH70-F1
#
_cell.length_a   1.000
_cell.length_b   1.000
_cell.length_c   1.000
_cell.angle_alpha   90.00
_cell.angle_beta   90.00
_cell.angle_gamma   90.00
#
_symmetry.space_group_name_H-M   'P 1'
#
loop_
_entity.id
_entity.type
_entity.pdbx_description
1 polymer ?
#
loop_
_entity_poly.entity_id
_entity_poly.type
_entity_poly.pdbx_seq_one_letter_code
_entity_poly.pdbx_strand_id
1 'polypeptide(L)'
;MARVTVEDCIDKVDNRFDLVLLAAHRARMISSGSQLTVDRDNDKNPVVSLREIADTTISPEDLREELVHSLQKFVEVDEPEPDTVPLIGSAGASVDADDTEVAVERMTEEELLKGLEGLAPPEEQPEEDE
;
A
#
# COMPACT_ATOMS: atom_id res chain seq x y z
N MET A 1 -25.86 4.66 -31.18
CA MET A 1 -25.52 4.02 -29.89
C MET A 1 -24.74 2.76 -30.19
N ALA A 2 -23.41 2.86 -30.20
CA ALA A 2 -22.54 1.69 -30.27
C ALA A 2 -22.64 1.00 -28.91
N ARG A 3 -23.16 -0.22 -28.91
CA ARG A 3 -23.39 -0.99 -27.69
C ARG A 3 -22.09 -1.71 -27.36
N VAL A 4 -21.40 -1.31 -26.29
CA VAL A 4 -20.28 -2.11 -25.77
C VAL A 4 -20.78 -3.50 -25.44
N THR A 5 -20.07 -4.49 -25.94
CA THR A 5 -20.34 -5.89 -25.67
C THR A 5 -19.49 -6.34 -24.49
N VAL A 6 -19.95 -7.39 -23.80
CA VAL A 6 -19.15 -8.00 -22.72
C VAL A 6 -17.84 -8.58 -23.30
N GLU A 7 -17.83 -8.93 -24.59
CA GLU A 7 -16.65 -9.42 -25.31
C GLU A 7 -15.52 -8.38 -25.29
N ASP A 8 -15.85 -7.10 -25.51
CA ASP A 8 -14.88 -6.00 -25.48
C ASP A 8 -14.21 -5.85 -24.11
N CYS A 9 -14.88 -6.25 -23.03
CA CYS A 9 -14.37 -6.17 -21.66
C CYS A 9 -13.57 -7.41 -21.25
N ILE A 10 -13.93 -8.59 -21.77
CA ILE A 10 -13.30 -9.87 -21.40
C ILE A 10 -11.81 -9.89 -21.81
N ASP A 11 -11.44 -9.23 -22.91
CA ASP A 11 -10.03 -9.12 -23.32
C ASP A 11 -9.14 -8.34 -22.33
N LYS A 12 -9.75 -7.63 -21.37
CA LYS A 12 -9.06 -6.79 -20.36
C LYS A 12 -9.18 -7.40 -18.97
N VAL A 13 -10.24 -8.18 -18.72
CA VAL A 13 -10.48 -8.87 -17.45
C VAL A 13 -10.93 -10.31 -17.77
N ASP A 14 -10.00 -11.25 -17.66
CA ASP A 14 -10.21 -12.66 -18.03
C ASP A 14 -11.40 -13.30 -17.30
N ASN A 15 -11.54 -12.96 -16.02
CA ASN A 15 -12.60 -13.50 -15.16
C ASN A 15 -13.86 -12.63 -15.24
N ARG A 16 -14.95 -13.23 -15.74
CA ARG A 16 -16.25 -12.57 -15.86
C ARG A 16 -16.85 -12.12 -14.52
N PHE A 17 -16.55 -12.82 -13.43
CA PHE A 17 -17.01 -12.40 -12.10
C PHE A 17 -16.24 -11.18 -11.61
N ASP A 18 -14.93 -11.15 -11.84
CA ASP A 18 -14.09 -10.01 -11.48
C ASP A 18 -14.50 -8.78 -12.29
N LEU A 19 -14.81 -8.94 -13.59
CA LEU A 19 -15.35 -7.86 -14.41
C LEU A 19 -16.60 -7.23 -13.78
N VAL A 20 -17.53 -8.05 -13.30
CA VAL A 20 -18.76 -7.56 -12.64
C VAL A 20 -18.43 -6.82 -11.36
N LEU A 21 -17.51 -7.33 -10.54
CA LEU A 21 -17.11 -6.69 -9.29
C LEU A 21 -16.42 -5.35 -9.53
N LEU A 22 -15.45 -5.30 -10.45
CA LEU A 22 -14.71 -4.09 -10.80
C LEU A 22 -15.62 -3.03 -11.42
N ALA A 23 -16.47 -3.41 -12.38
CA ALA A 23 -17.44 -2.49 -12.99
C ALA A 23 -18.45 -1.97 -11.96
N ALA A 24 -18.89 -2.80 -11.02
CA ALA A 24 -19.78 -2.37 -9.94
C ALA A 24 -19.10 -1.41 -8.96
N HIS A 25 -17.83 -1.67 -8.61
CA HIS A 25 -17.03 -0.77 -7.78
C HIS A 25 -16.88 0.60 -8.46
N ARG A 26 -16.44 0.61 -9.72
CA ARG A 26 -16.30 1.83 -10.52
C ARG A 26 -17.63 2.59 -10.66
N ALA A 27 -18.73 1.89 -10.89
CA ALA A 27 -20.05 2.52 -10.98
C ALA A 27 -20.48 3.23 -9.69
N ARG A 28 -20.07 2.71 -8.52
CA ARG A 28 -20.28 3.37 -7.22
C ARG A 28 -19.41 4.60 -7.08
N MET A 29 -18.13 4.55 -7.49
CA MET A 29 -17.26 5.72 -7.50
C MET A 29 -17.81 6.85 -8.36
N ILE A 30 -18.31 6.54 -9.57
CA ILE A 30 -18.99 7.52 -10.42
C ILE A 30 -20.24 8.06 -9.71
N SER A 31 -21.00 7.19 -9.03
CA SER A 31 -22.16 7.61 -8.26
C SER A 31 -21.83 8.52 -7.07
N SER A 32 -20.63 8.40 -6.49
CA SER A 32 -20.14 9.28 -5.42
C SER A 32 -19.45 10.55 -5.95
N GLY A 33 -19.43 10.77 -7.27
CA GLY A 33 -18.90 11.99 -7.89
C GLY A 33 -17.49 11.86 -8.48
N SER A 34 -16.97 10.65 -8.67
CA SER A 34 -15.70 10.45 -9.40
C SER A 34 -15.80 10.95 -10.84
N GLN A 35 -14.74 11.61 -11.31
CA GLN A 35 -14.66 12.13 -12.68
C GLN A 35 -14.67 10.99 -13.70
N LEU A 36 -15.39 11.19 -14.80
CA LEU A 36 -15.45 10.25 -15.90
C LEU A 36 -14.25 10.43 -16.84
N THR A 37 -13.71 9.34 -17.34
CA THR A 37 -12.62 9.33 -18.33
C THR A 37 -13.12 9.15 -19.77
N VAL A 38 -14.40 8.81 -19.95
CA VAL A 38 -15.07 8.68 -21.24
C VAL A 38 -16.31 9.57 -21.32
N ASP A 39 -16.66 9.99 -22.54
CA ASP A 39 -17.85 10.80 -22.79
C ASP A 39 -19.14 10.01 -22.51
N ARG A 40 -20.03 10.64 -21.75
CA ARG A 40 -21.30 10.06 -21.35
C ARG A 40 -22.34 10.18 -22.48
N ASP A 41 -22.72 9.05 -23.08
CA ASP A 41 -23.73 8.98 -24.15
C ASP A 41 -25.10 8.53 -23.59
N ASN A 42 -25.68 9.32 -22.66
CA ASN A 42 -26.91 8.96 -21.91
C ASN A 42 -26.85 7.60 -21.16
N ASP A 43 -25.64 7.08 -20.98
CA ASP A 43 -25.40 5.80 -20.32
C ASP A 43 -25.58 5.92 -18.79
N LYS A 44 -26.05 4.83 -18.17
CA LYS A 44 -26.06 4.68 -16.70
C LYS A 44 -24.64 4.36 -16.21
N ASN A 45 -24.35 4.67 -14.94
CA ASN A 45 -23.00 4.48 -14.36
C ASN A 45 -22.41 3.07 -14.60
N PRO A 46 -23.17 1.96 -14.51
CA PRO A 46 -22.61 0.64 -14.81
C PRO A 46 -22.16 0.48 -16.26
N VAL A 47 -22.89 1.06 -17.22
CA VAL A 47 -22.53 1.00 -18.64
C VAL A 47 -21.32 1.88 -18.92
N VAL A 48 -21.28 3.07 -18.32
CA VAL A 48 -20.11 3.96 -18.44
C VAL A 48 -18.86 3.28 -17.86
N SER A 49 -18.98 2.59 -16.73
CA SER A 49 -17.85 1.86 -16.12
C SER A 49 -17.32 0.75 -17.04
N LEU A 50 -18.21 0.01 -17.70
CA LEU A 50 -17.80 -1.00 -18.69
C LEU A 50 -17.12 -0.37 -19.91
N ARG A 51 -17.57 0.81 -20.36
CA ARG A 51 -16.91 1.57 -21.43
C ARG A 51 -15.51 2.02 -21.01
N GLU A 52 -15.35 2.54 -19.81
CA GLU A 52 -14.03 2.95 -19.30
C GLU A 52 -13.03 1.79 -19.26
N ILE A 53 -13.50 0.58 -18.88
CA ILE A 53 -12.72 -0.67 -18.89
C ILE A 53 -12.42 -1.13 -20.32
N ALA A 54 -13.42 -1.14 -21.22
CA ALA A 54 -13.25 -1.57 -22.61
C ALA A 54 -12.27 -0.67 -23.38
N ASP A 55 -12.38 0.64 -23.17
CA ASP A 55 -11.52 1.67 -23.80
C ASP A 55 -10.15 1.80 -23.10
N THR A 56 -9.89 1.01 -22.04
CA THR A 56 -8.63 1.00 -21.27
C THR A 56 -8.25 2.39 -20.73
N THR A 57 -9.25 3.22 -20.46
CA THR A 57 -9.04 4.55 -19.83
C THR A 57 -8.80 4.46 -18.33
N ILE A 58 -9.16 3.31 -17.76
CA ILE A 58 -8.94 2.95 -16.36
C ILE A 58 -8.32 1.56 -16.34
N SER A 59 -7.27 1.40 -15.53
CA SER A 59 -6.61 0.12 -15.29
C SER A 59 -7.50 -0.79 -14.44
N PRO A 60 -7.82 -2.02 -14.89
CA PRO A 60 -8.54 -2.99 -14.08
C PRO A 60 -7.78 -3.39 -12.80
N GLU A 61 -6.45 -3.34 -12.83
CA GLU A 61 -5.59 -3.66 -11.67
C GLU A 61 -5.71 -2.58 -10.59
N ASP A 62 -5.69 -1.31 -10.97
CA ASP A 62 -5.85 -0.19 -10.05
C ASP A 62 -7.25 -0.24 -9.40
N LEU A 63 -8.29 -0.54 -10.19
CA LEU A 63 -9.65 -0.74 -9.67
C LEU A 63 -9.74 -1.91 -8.68
N ARG A 64 -8.94 -2.97 -8.89
CA ARG A 64 -8.87 -4.12 -8.00
C ARG A 64 -8.23 -3.71 -6.68
N GLU A 65 -7.10 -3.00 -6.74
CA GLU A 65 -6.43 -2.49 -5.55
C GLU A 65 -7.34 -1.55 -4.76
N GLU A 66 -7.97 -0.57 -5.42
CA GLU A 66 -8.93 0.34 -4.79
C GLU A 66 -10.09 -0.41 -4.14
N LEU A 67 -10.64 -1.42 -4.82
CA LEU A 67 -11.71 -2.25 -4.28
C LEU A 67 -11.24 -3.00 -3.02
N VAL A 68 -10.04 -3.58 -3.02
CA VAL A 68 -9.47 -4.26 -1.85
C VAL A 68 -9.30 -3.28 -0.69
N HIS A 69 -8.70 -2.11 -0.94
CA HIS A 69 -8.54 -1.06 0.07
C HIS A 69 -9.89 -0.60 0.64
N SER A 70 -10.93 -0.48 -0.20
CA SER A 70 -12.27 -0.06 0.24
C SER A 70 -12.93 -1.04 1.23
N LEU A 71 -12.51 -2.31 1.22
CA LEU A 71 -13.06 -3.37 2.06
C LEU A 71 -12.25 -3.60 3.35
N GLN A 72 -10.96 -3.25 3.35
CA GLN A 72 -10.06 -3.36 4.50
C GLN A 72 -10.26 -2.23 5.53
N LYS A 73 -11.42 -2.22 6.22
CA LYS A 73 -11.75 -1.20 7.23
C LYS A 73 -10.94 -1.31 8.52
N PHE A 74 -10.42 -2.50 8.81
CA PHE A 74 -9.64 -2.77 10.01
C PHE A 74 -8.33 -3.41 9.57
N VAL A 75 -7.26 -2.63 9.64
CA VAL A 75 -5.89 -3.13 9.52
C VAL A 75 -5.40 -3.32 10.94
N GLU A 76 -5.23 -4.57 11.36
CA GLU A 76 -4.55 -4.85 12.62
C GLU A 76 -3.11 -4.35 12.48
N VAL A 77 -2.74 -3.38 13.31
CA VAL A 77 -1.33 -3.01 13.44
C VAL A 77 -0.69 -4.17 14.16
N ASP A 78 0.18 -4.88 13.46
CA ASP A 78 1.03 -5.90 14.07
C ASP A 78 1.90 -5.19 15.11
N GLU A 79 1.50 -5.26 16.38
CA GLU A 79 2.34 -4.79 17.46
C GLU A 79 3.58 -5.69 17.44
N PRO A 80 4.80 -5.12 17.42
CA PRO A 80 5.98 -5.96 17.51
C PRO A 80 5.83 -6.82 18.76
N GLU A 81 5.81 -8.16 18.57
CA GLU A 81 5.89 -9.06 19.71
C GLU A 81 7.05 -8.55 20.56
N PRO A 82 6.87 -8.37 21.89
CA PRO A 82 8.01 -8.04 22.72
C PRO A 82 9.01 -9.14 22.46
N ASP A 83 10.11 -8.79 21.79
CA ASP A 83 11.19 -9.71 21.49
C ASP A 83 11.32 -10.60 22.72
N THR A 84 11.25 -11.90 22.55
CA THR A 84 11.95 -12.78 23.47
C THR A 84 13.41 -12.44 23.28
N VAL A 85 13.84 -11.28 23.79
CA VAL A 85 15.23 -10.95 24.03
C VAL A 85 15.67 -12.16 24.83
N PRO A 86 16.52 -13.03 24.27
CA PRO A 86 17.02 -14.14 25.06
C PRO A 86 17.68 -13.45 26.23
N LEU A 87 17.18 -13.71 27.45
CA LEU A 87 17.81 -13.22 28.67
C LEU A 87 19.17 -13.91 28.76
N ILE A 88 20.14 -13.36 28.03
CA ILE A 88 21.55 -13.70 28.14
C ILE A 88 21.97 -13.13 29.50
N GLY A 89 21.96 -14.01 30.52
CA GLY A 89 22.73 -13.81 31.74
C GLY A 89 21.97 -13.25 32.95
N SER A 90 21.07 -14.05 33.54
CA SER A 90 20.70 -13.85 34.96
C SER A 90 20.42 -15.16 35.73
N ALA A 91 20.62 -16.34 35.11
CA ALA A 91 20.42 -17.63 35.77
C ALA A 91 21.69 -18.49 35.63
N GLY A 92 22.47 -18.60 36.72
CA GLY A 92 23.61 -19.53 36.86
C GLY A 92 24.87 -19.06 36.17
N ALA A 93 25.80 -18.37 36.82
CA ALA A 93 26.78 -18.98 37.72
C ALA A 93 27.21 -20.38 37.24
N SER A 94 28.41 -20.46 36.65
CA SER A 94 29.16 -21.63 36.16
C SER A 94 28.88 -22.11 34.73
N VAL A 95 29.45 -21.44 33.73
CA VAL A 95 29.93 -22.08 32.50
C VAL A 95 31.34 -21.55 32.21
N ASP A 96 32.21 -22.49 31.86
CA ASP A 96 33.66 -22.39 31.81
C ASP A 96 34.23 -21.15 31.12
N ALA A 97 35.34 -20.69 31.71
CA ALA A 97 36.22 -19.68 31.19
C ALA A 97 36.85 -20.14 29.86
N ASP A 98 36.44 -19.52 28.76
CA ASP A 98 37.30 -19.38 27.57
C ASP A 98 37.00 -18.05 26.87
N ASP A 99 38.08 -17.37 26.49
CA ASP A 99 38.17 -16.00 26.00
C ASP A 99 37.12 -15.59 24.94
N THR A 100 36.20 -14.69 25.29
CA THR A 100 35.65 -13.70 24.34
C THR A 100 34.94 -12.57 25.11
N GLU A 101 35.65 -11.49 25.39
CA GLU A 101 35.05 -10.24 25.85
C GLU A 101 34.20 -9.63 24.74
N VAL A 102 32.92 -9.98 24.68
CA VAL A 102 31.92 -9.21 23.93
C VAL A 102 31.49 -8.05 24.82
N ALA A 103 32.23 -6.95 24.75
CA ALA A 103 31.83 -5.69 25.35
C ALA A 103 30.59 -5.16 24.61
N VAL A 104 29.41 -5.57 25.05
CA VAL A 104 28.16 -4.92 24.64
C VAL A 104 28.12 -3.57 25.35
N GLU A 105 28.67 -2.55 24.71
CA GLU A 105 28.59 -1.17 25.18
C GLU A 105 27.11 -0.80 25.35
N ARG A 106 26.71 -0.57 26.60
CA ARG A 106 25.41 0.01 26.91
C ARG A 106 25.45 1.46 26.45
N MET A 107 25.05 1.71 25.20
CA MET A 107 24.86 3.07 24.71
C MET A 107 23.74 3.71 25.53
N THR A 108 24.03 4.88 26.08
CA THR A 108 23.04 5.71 26.77
C THR A 108 22.03 6.27 25.77
N GLU A 109 20.81 6.57 26.22
CA GLU A 109 19.75 7.16 25.38
C GLU A 109 20.23 8.44 24.67
N GLU A 110 21.09 9.22 25.35
CA GLU A 110 21.71 10.42 24.79
C GLU A 110 22.64 10.12 23.60
N GLU A 111 23.39 9.02 23.64
CA GLU A 111 24.27 8.60 22.54
C GLU A 111 23.47 8.11 21.33
N LEU A 112 22.35 7.42 21.57
CA LEU A 112 21.41 7.01 20.51
C LEU A 112 20.76 8.23 19.84
N LEU A 113 20.28 9.19 20.64
CA LEU A 113 19.67 10.43 20.12
C LEU A 113 20.66 11.23 19.27
N LYS A 114 21.90 11.38 19.75
CA LYS A 114 22.96 12.08 19.03
C LYS A 114 23.33 11.41 17.70
N GLY A 115 23.31 10.08 17.65
CA GLY A 115 23.52 9.33 16.41
C GLY A 115 22.41 9.57 15.39
N LEU A 116 21.15 9.62 15.85
CA LEU A 116 19.99 9.81 14.99
C LEU A 116 19.90 11.23 14.42
N GLU A 117 20.27 12.25 15.20
CA GLU A 117 20.35 13.65 14.73
C GLU A 117 21.38 13.83 13.60
N GLY A 118 22.44 13.02 13.56
CA GLY A 118 23.44 13.04 12.48
C GLY A 118 23.01 12.33 11.19
N LEU A 119 21.93 11.54 11.23
CA LEU A 119 21.35 10.83 10.09
C LEU A 119 20.21 11.60 9.41
N ALA A 120 19.76 12.70 10.01
CA ALA A 120 18.85 13.63 9.34
C ALA A 120 19.55 14.20 8.10
N PRO A 121 19.00 14.03 6.88
CA PRO A 121 19.57 14.63 5.68
C PRO A 121 19.67 16.15 5.87
N PRO A 122 20.76 16.81 5.44
CA PRO A 122 20.82 18.26 5.48
C PRO A 122 19.65 18.84 4.67
N GLU A 123 18.93 19.80 5.24
CA GLU A 123 17.92 20.57 4.52
C GLU A 123 18.59 21.21 3.29
N GLU A 124 18.11 20.87 2.08
CA GLU A 124 18.49 21.53 0.84
C GLU A 124 18.17 23.02 0.98
N GLN A 125 19.18 23.85 1.22
CA GLN A 125 19.04 25.28 1.05
C GLN A 125 18.88 25.55 -0.45
N PRO A 126 17.87 26.33 -0.88
CA PRO A 126 17.76 26.72 -2.26
C PRO A 126 18.98 27.57 -2.61
N GLU A 127 19.78 27.13 -3.59
CA GLU A 127 20.85 27.97 -4.14
C GLU A 127 20.22 29.24 -4.74
N GLU A 128 20.68 30.40 -4.26
CA GLU A 128 20.33 31.69 -4.83
C GLU A 128 20.90 31.79 -6.25
N ASP A 129 20.03 32.00 -7.24
CA ASP A 129 20.38 32.31 -8.61
C ASP A 129 21.29 33.57 -8.68
N GLU A 130 22.47 33.44 -9.30
CA GLU A 130 23.20 34.56 -9.94
C GLU A 130 22.88 34.63 -11.45
#